data_AF-A0A813YXL5-F1
#
_entry.id   AF-A0A813YXL5-F1
#
_cell.length_a   1.000
_cell.length_b   1.000
_cell.length_c   1.000
_cell.angle_alpha   90.00
_cell.angle_beta   90.00
_cell.angle_gamma   90.00
#
_symmetry.space_group_name_H-M   'P 1'
#
loop_
_entity.id
_entity.type
_entity.pdbx_description
1 polymer ?
#
loop_
_entity_poly.entity_id
_entity_poly.type
_entity_poly.pdbx_seq_one_letter_code
_entity_poly.pdbx_strand_id
1 'polypeptide(L)' 'MSNSHRKQSEFCQNFACELQTCLDKHLYNPDKCEKVLDKLKQCCLDHGAQSPIVCSGFPTSKPSASK' A
#
# COMPACT_ATOMS: atom_id res chain seq x y z
N MET A 1 -17.57 18.07 4.47
CA MET A 1 -17.36 16.61 4.53
C MET A 1 -16.30 16.26 3.49
N SER A 2 -15.16 15.72 3.92
CA SER A 2 -13.90 15.70 3.17
C SER A 2 -13.97 14.91 1.86
N ASN A 3 -13.90 15.64 0.74
CA ASN A 3 -13.67 15.09 -0.60
C ASN A 3 -12.17 14.82 -0.76
N SER A 4 -11.73 13.57 -0.58
CA SER A 4 -10.36 13.17 -0.88
C SER A 4 -10.28 11.76 -1.48
N HIS A 5 -11.15 11.46 -2.44
CA HIS A 5 -10.91 10.37 -3.40
C HIS A 5 -10.15 10.95 -4.60
N ARG A 6 -8.98 11.55 -4.35
CA ARG A 6 -8.05 11.94 -5.40
C ARG A 6 -7.46 10.65 -5.95
N LYS A 7 -8.00 10.21 -7.10
CA LYS A 7 -7.41 9.23 -8.01
C LYS A 7 -5.99 9.66 -8.34
N GLN A 8 -5.03 9.29 -7.50
CA GLN A 8 -3.63 9.66 -7.63
C GLN A 8 -2.76 8.44 -7.36
N SER A 9 -2.28 7.90 -8.48
CA SER A 9 -1.21 6.93 -8.64
C SER A 9 -1.57 5.47 -8.40
N GLU A 10 -1.93 4.83 -9.51
CA GLU A 10 -2.42 3.46 -9.63
C GLU A 10 -1.33 2.39 -9.39
N PHE A 11 -0.05 2.76 -9.24
CA PHE A 11 1.06 1.79 -9.21
C PHE A 11 0.95 0.79 -8.05
N CYS A 12 0.87 1.28 -6.80
CA CYS A 12 0.74 0.40 -5.63
C CYS A 12 -0.70 0.25 -5.13
N GLN A 13 -1.64 1.02 -5.70
CA GLN A 13 -3.03 1.02 -5.26
C GLN A 13 -3.71 -0.33 -5.48
N ASN A 14 -3.41 -1.03 -6.59
CA ASN A 14 -4.00 -2.34 -6.85
C ASN A 14 -3.61 -3.37 -5.77
N PHE A 15 -2.33 -3.42 -5.39
CA PHE A 15 -1.85 -4.32 -4.34
C PHE A 15 -2.41 -3.95 -2.96
N ALA A 16 -2.62 -2.66 -2.68
CA ALA A 16 -3.27 -2.21 -1.45
C ALA A 16 -4.73 -2.65 -1.37
N CYS A 17 -5.49 -2.52 -2.47
CA CYS A 17 -6.87 -3.01 -2.53
C CYS A 17 -6.94 -4.54 -2.42
N GLU A 18 -6.00 -5.26 -3.05
CA GLU A 18 -5.87 -6.71 -2.91
C GLU A 18 -5.59 -7.11 -1.46
N LEU A 19 -4.74 -6.35 -0.76
CA LEU A 19 -4.41 -6.58 0.65
C LEU A 19 -5.64 -6.37 1.54
N GLN A 20 -6.38 -5.28 1.34
CA GLN A 20 -7.61 -5.02 2.10
C GLN A 20 -8.64 -6.15 1.90
N THR A 21 -8.81 -6.61 0.66
CA THR A 21 -9.70 -7.74 0.35
C THR A 21 -9.23 -9.04 0.99
N CYS A 22 -7.93 -9.29 1.00
CA CYS A 22 -7.35 -10.47 1.62
C CYS A 22 -7.57 -10.46 3.14
N LEU A 23 -7.33 -9.31 3.78
CA LEU A 23 -7.55 -9.13 5.21
C LEU A 23 -9.02 -9.35 5.56
N ASP A 24 -9.95 -8.75 4.82
CA ASP A 24 -11.39 -8.93 5.05
C ASP A 24 -11.80 -10.42 5.02
N LYS A 25 -11.30 -11.18 4.02
CA LYS A 25 -11.55 -12.63 3.90
C LYS A 25 -10.90 -13.47 5.00
N HIS A 26 -9.82 -12.99 5.60
CA HIS A 26 -9.06 -13.72 6.61
C HIS A 26 -9.20 -13.14 8.01
N LEU A 27 -10.30 -12.43 8.30
CA LEU A 27 -10.58 -11.82 9.60
C LEU A 27 -9.42 -10.93 10.08
N TYR A 28 -8.88 -10.15 9.15
CA TYR A 28 -7.74 -9.25 9.35
C TYR A 28 -6.46 -9.95 9.80
N ASN A 29 -6.28 -11.23 9.47
CA ASN A 29 -5.07 -11.97 9.76
C ASN A 29 -3.99 -11.74 8.67
N PRO A 30 -2.93 -10.96 8.95
CA PRO A 30 -1.89 -10.62 7.97
C PRO A 30 -1.03 -11.83 7.55
N ASP A 31 -0.89 -12.86 8.39
CA ASP A 31 -0.11 -14.07 8.07
C ASP A 31 -0.68 -14.81 6.85
N LYS A 32 -2.00 -14.70 6.61
CA LYS A 32 -2.65 -15.28 5.43
C LYS A 32 -2.44 -14.44 4.17
N CYS A 33 -2.04 -13.17 4.33
CA CYS A 33 -1.89 -12.19 3.27
C CYS A 33 -0.43 -11.82 2.98
N GLU A 34 0.54 -12.59 3.51
CA GLU A 34 1.97 -12.33 3.37
C GLU A 34 2.39 -12.12 1.91
N LYS A 35 1.85 -12.92 0.98
CA LYS A 35 2.12 -12.78 -0.46
C LYS A 35 1.72 -11.42 -1.03
N VAL A 36 0.60 -10.87 -0.57
CA VAL A 36 0.12 -9.57 -1.04
C VAL A 36 0.89 -8.43 -0.36
N LEU A 37 1.21 -8.61 0.92
CA LEU A 37 2.09 -7.71 1.66
C LEU A 37 3.47 -7.60 0.99
N ASP A 38 4.05 -8.71 0.54
CA ASP A 38 5.36 -8.70 -0.11
C ASP A 38 5.33 -7.95 -1.45
N LYS A 39 4.30 -8.20 -2.28
CA LYS A 39 4.08 -7.44 -3.53
C LYS A 39 3.93 -5.94 -3.26
N LEU A 40 3.16 -5.58 -2.22
CA LEU A 40 2.93 -4.19 -1.87
C LEU A 40 4.23 -3.52 -1.37
N LYS A 41 5.03 -4.23 -0.56
CA LYS A 41 6.37 -3.78 -0.15
C LYS A 41 7.28 -3.57 -1.35
N GLN A 42 7.38 -4.56 -2.25
CA GLN A 42 8.17 -4.44 -3.49
C GLN A 42 7.73 -3.24 -4.33
N CYS A 43 6.42 -3.06 -4.51
CA CYS A 43 5.89 -1.90 -5.21
C CYS A 43 6.30 -0.58 -4.55
N CYS A 44 6.26 -0.51 -3.22
CA CYS A 44 6.66 0.68 -2.48
C CYS A 44 8.18 0.93 -2.51
N LEU A 45 8.99 -0.12 -2.65
CA LEU A 45 10.43 0.00 -2.85
C LEU A 45 10.78 0.58 -4.23
N ASP A 46 10.09 0.14 -5.30
CA ASP A 46 10.30 0.62 -6.66
C ASP A 46 9.62 1.97 -6.94
N HIS A 47 8.37 2.12 -6.53
CA HIS A 47 7.47 3.23 -6.91
C HIS A 47 6.97 4.06 -5.73
N GLY A 48 7.55 3.92 -4.53
CA GLY A 48 7.08 4.62 -3.32
C GLY A 48 6.99 6.14 -3.46
N ALA A 49 7.87 6.76 -4.26
CA ALA A 49 7.82 8.19 -4.58
C ALA A 49 6.58 8.58 -5.43
N GLN A 50 6.07 7.65 -6.25
CA GLN A 50 4.90 7.85 -7.09
C GLN A 50 3.61 7.47 -6.36
N SER A 51 3.64 6.54 -5.39
CA SER A 51 2.47 6.14 -4.59
C SER A 51 2.64 6.46 -3.09
N PRO A 52 2.88 7.73 -2.71
CA PRO A 52 3.19 8.11 -1.34
C PRO A 52 2.03 7.86 -0.37
N ILE A 53 0.77 7.94 -0.84
CA ILE A 53 -0.42 7.70 -0.01
C ILE A 53 -0.46 6.22 0.43
N VAL A 54 -0.31 5.30 -0.53
CA VAL A 54 -0.33 3.85 -0.29
C VAL A 54 0.90 3.40 0.50
N CYS A 55 2.06 3.96 0.16
CA CYS A 55 3.34 3.55 0.73
C CYS A 55 3.72 4.27 2.02
N SER A 56 2.89 5.19 2.52
CA SER A 56 3.14 5.94 3.76
C SER A 56 3.37 5.05 5.00
N GLY A 57 2.77 3.86 5.01
CA GLY A 57 2.94 2.85 6.08
C GLY A 57 3.89 1.70 5.72
N PHE A 58 4.57 1.75 4.58
CA PHE A 58 5.45 0.68 4.10
C PHE A 58 6.91 1.17 4.01
N PRO A 59 7.89 0.27 4.17
CA PRO A 59 9.28 0.62 3.94
C PRO A 59 9.50 1.03 2.48
N THR A 60 9.96 2.26 2.25
CA THR A 60 10.29 2.79 0.93
C THR A 60 11.81 2.99 0.81
N SER A 61 12.37 2.73 -0.37
CA SER A 61 13.81 2.86 -0.65
C SER A 61 14.33 4.31 -0.55
N LYS A 62 13.42 5.28 -0.61
CA LYS A 62 13.70 6.69 -0.33
C LYS A 62 12.96 7.10 0.94
N PRO A 63 13.65 7.71 1.92
CA PRO A 63 12.99 8.32 3.05
C PRO A 63 12.22 9.54 2.53
N SER A 64 10.96 9.37 2.15
CA SER A 64 10.01 10.47 2.15
C SER A 64 9.85 10.87 3.62
N ALA A 65 10.66 11.85 4.00
CA ALA A 65 10.82 12.36 5.35
C ALA A 65 9.49 12.39 6.10
N SER A 66 9.42 11.63 7.19
CA SER A 66 8.50 11.92 8.28
C SER A 66 8.73 13.37 8.71
N LYS A 67 7.70 14.19 8.61
CA LYS A 67 7.59 15.44 9.34
C LYS A 67 6.17 15.58 9.86
#